data_AF-A0A3D1N5P2-F1
#
_entry.id   AF-A0A3D1N5P2-F1
#
_cell.length_a   1.000
_cell.length_b   1.000
_cell.length_c   1.000
_cell.angle_alpha   90.00
_cell.angle_beta   90.00
_cell.angle_gamma   90.00
#
_symmetry.space_group_name_H-M   'P 1'
#
loop_
_entity.id
_entity.type
_entity.pdbx_description
1 polymer ?
#
loop_
_entity_poly.entity_id
_entity_poly.type
_entity_poly.pdbx_seq_one_letter_code
_entity_poly.pdbx_strand_id
1 'polypeptide(L)'
;MPYPQKTDDIDTQVRNLAFSFLKDQTDKHGDVLSRRILELGFEFQGRRISLIGPQGIFRPAIIPLPISITSAPVVLGRERPYNDEVGSNGLLRYRYRGTNPQHRDNVGLRLAMQRNVPLIYNHGVVPGKYIPIWPVYVAHDDPANLTFSVAVDDAKLSLVCDGDAAGVDARRQYVTSVVSQRLHQQDFRYRVLAAYRSQCAICRLRHEELLDAAHILPDKHPHGAPIVPNGLALCKLHHAAFDRNIVGIRPDLKVEIREDVLKEEDGPMLHHGLQEFNNAPVWIPRRDILRPRQQFLEERYQMFRDYRP
;
A
#
# COMPACT_ATOMS: atom_id res chain seq x y z
N MET A 1 -39.37 -10.48 16.70
CA MET A 1 -38.82 -10.04 18.00
C MET A 1 -37.73 -9.02 17.76
N PRO A 2 -37.78 -7.83 18.35
CA PRO A 2 -36.72 -6.84 18.20
C PRO A 2 -35.46 -7.31 18.95
N TYR A 3 -34.32 -7.26 18.27
CA TYR A 3 -33.00 -7.49 18.86
C TYR A 3 -32.75 -6.45 19.97
N PRO A 4 -32.14 -6.80 21.11
CA PRO A 4 -31.98 -5.87 22.23
C PRO A 4 -30.95 -4.77 21.92
N GLN A 5 -31.33 -3.50 22.15
CA GLN A 5 -30.53 -2.28 21.92
C GLN A 5 -29.12 -2.27 22.56
N LYS A 6 -28.85 -3.13 23.57
CA LYS A 6 -27.54 -3.20 24.27
C LYS A 6 -26.38 -3.70 23.43
N THR A 7 -26.62 -4.50 22.38
CA THR A 7 -25.52 -5.04 21.55
C THR A 7 -24.97 -4.00 20.56
N ASP A 8 -25.80 -3.05 20.14
CA ASP A 8 -25.38 -1.98 19.21
C ASP A 8 -24.47 -0.97 19.90
N ASP A 9 -24.63 -0.76 21.21
CA ASP A 9 -23.75 0.07 22.03
C ASP A 9 -22.34 -0.54 22.17
N ILE A 10 -22.24 -1.84 22.49
CA ILE A 10 -20.93 -2.53 22.59
C ILE A 10 -20.22 -2.59 21.25
N ASP A 11 -20.93 -2.93 20.16
CA ASP A 11 -20.33 -2.99 18.82
C ASP A 11 -19.74 -1.62 18.42
N THR A 12 -20.50 -0.55 18.65
CA THR A 12 -20.05 0.83 18.39
C THR A 12 -18.82 1.19 19.23
N GLN A 13 -18.81 0.89 20.53
CA GLN A 13 -17.66 1.15 21.41
C GLN A 13 -16.41 0.41 20.94
N VAL A 14 -16.53 -0.87 20.60
CA VAL A 14 -15.40 -1.69 20.12
C VAL A 14 -14.83 -1.13 18.81
N ARG A 15 -15.68 -0.72 17.86
CA ARG A 15 -15.23 -0.12 16.59
C ARG A 15 -14.52 1.22 16.80
N ASN A 16 -15.06 2.08 17.67
CA ASN A 16 -14.45 3.38 17.97
C ASN A 16 -13.07 3.22 18.63
N LEU A 17 -12.94 2.26 19.56
CA LEU A 17 -11.65 1.92 20.16
C LEU A 17 -10.68 1.32 19.14
N ALA A 18 -11.16 0.48 18.21
CA ALA A 18 -10.33 -0.04 17.14
C ALA A 18 -9.77 1.08 16.25
N PHE A 19 -10.58 2.07 15.87
CA PHE A 19 -10.14 3.22 15.07
C PHE A 19 -9.18 4.12 15.83
N SER A 20 -9.43 4.35 17.12
CA SER A 20 -8.53 5.12 17.99
C SER A 20 -7.18 4.42 18.15
N PHE A 21 -7.21 3.11 18.39
CA PHE A 21 -6.01 2.28 18.44
C PHE A 21 -5.22 2.37 17.14
N LEU A 22 -5.86 2.18 15.97
CA LEU A 22 -5.17 2.24 14.69
C LEU A 22 -4.55 3.62 14.44
N LYS A 23 -5.28 4.70 14.75
CA LYS A 23 -4.75 6.06 14.67
C LYS A 23 -3.48 6.22 15.51
N ASP A 24 -3.51 5.79 16.78
CA ASP A 24 -2.36 5.86 17.67
C ASP A 24 -1.16 5.04 17.16
N GLN A 25 -1.43 3.86 16.56
CA GLN A 25 -0.37 3.03 16.01
C GLN A 25 0.22 3.63 14.73
N THR A 26 -0.60 4.21 13.85
CA THR A 26 -0.09 4.88 12.63
C THR A 26 0.66 6.16 12.95
N ASP A 27 0.24 6.91 13.98
CA ASP A 27 0.98 8.10 14.44
C ASP A 27 2.38 7.73 14.99
N LYS A 28 2.53 6.52 15.59
CA LYS A 28 3.80 6.04 16.16
C LYS A 28 4.71 5.31 15.18
N HIS A 29 4.13 4.56 14.24
CA HIS A 29 4.87 3.61 13.41
C HIS A 29 4.80 3.94 11.90
N GLY A 30 4.06 4.98 11.52
CA GLY A 30 3.71 5.29 10.14
C GLY A 30 2.55 4.43 9.62
N ASP A 31 2.19 4.63 8.36
CA ASP A 31 1.00 4.05 7.75
C ASP A 31 1.06 2.52 7.59
N VAL A 32 2.26 1.91 7.68
CA VAL A 32 2.44 0.46 7.58
C VAL A 32 2.68 -0.16 8.95
N LEU A 33 1.70 -0.95 9.38
CA LEU A 33 1.76 -1.68 10.63
C LEU A 33 2.23 -3.12 10.43
N SER A 34 2.93 -3.64 11.44
CA SER A 34 3.24 -5.07 11.49
C SER A 34 1.99 -5.89 11.81
N ARG A 35 1.91 -7.10 11.27
CA ARG A 35 0.84 -8.06 11.60
C ARG A 35 0.72 -8.27 13.11
N ARG A 36 1.85 -8.29 13.83
CA ARG A 36 1.89 -8.45 15.29
C ARG A 36 1.13 -7.34 16.00
N ILE A 37 1.24 -6.09 15.56
CA ILE A 37 0.49 -4.96 16.14
C ILE A 37 -1.02 -5.18 15.96
N LEU A 38 -1.44 -5.58 14.76
CA LEU A 38 -2.85 -5.84 14.45
C LEU A 38 -3.41 -7.07 15.20
N GLU A 39 -2.59 -8.10 15.43
CA GLU A 39 -2.96 -9.32 16.19
C GLU A 39 -3.02 -9.09 17.70
N LEU A 40 -2.14 -8.24 18.23
CA LEU A 40 -2.19 -7.77 19.61
C LEU A 40 -3.45 -6.92 19.82
N GLY A 41 -3.73 -5.99 18.90
CA GLY A 41 -4.90 -5.12 18.97
C GLY A 41 -4.95 -4.35 20.29
N PHE A 42 -6.14 -4.23 20.87
CA PHE A 42 -6.38 -3.46 22.10
C PHE A 42 -7.18 -4.26 23.13
N GLU A 43 -7.22 -3.79 24.37
CA GLU A 43 -8.03 -4.40 25.42
C GLU A 43 -9.39 -3.69 25.56
N PHE A 44 -10.45 -4.49 25.74
CA PHE A 44 -11.78 -4.00 26.07
C PHE A 44 -12.42 -4.93 27.10
N GLN A 45 -12.81 -4.38 28.25
CA GLN A 45 -13.42 -5.13 29.36
C GLN A 45 -12.60 -6.36 29.79
N GLY A 46 -11.27 -6.20 29.89
CA GLY A 46 -10.35 -7.27 30.27
C GLY A 46 -10.13 -8.36 29.21
N ARG A 47 -10.59 -8.13 27.97
CA ARG A 47 -10.39 -9.05 26.84
C ARG A 47 -9.61 -8.38 25.72
N ARG A 48 -8.67 -9.12 25.12
CA ARG A 48 -7.94 -8.66 23.95
C ARG A 48 -8.79 -8.77 22.68
N ILE A 49 -8.88 -7.67 21.92
CA ILE A 49 -9.59 -7.58 20.66
C ILE A 49 -8.56 -7.43 19.53
N SER A 50 -8.37 -8.50 18.75
CA SER A 50 -7.55 -8.48 17.54
C SER A 50 -8.24 -7.69 16.42
N LEU A 51 -7.46 -7.16 15.48
CA LEU A 51 -7.94 -6.51 14.26
C LEU A 51 -7.67 -7.32 12.99
N ILE A 52 -7.04 -8.48 13.12
CA ILE A 52 -6.74 -9.39 12.02
C ILE A 52 -6.83 -10.85 12.50
N GLY A 53 -7.11 -11.77 11.57
CA GLY A 53 -7.14 -13.20 11.84
C GLY A 53 -6.36 -14.01 10.81
N PRO A 54 -6.44 -15.36 10.89
CA PRO A 54 -5.95 -16.23 9.83
C PRO A 54 -6.82 -16.18 8.57
N GLN A 55 -8.06 -15.71 8.70
CA GLN A 55 -9.03 -15.57 7.62
C GLN A 55 -9.09 -14.11 7.14
N GLY A 56 -9.41 -13.91 5.86
CA GLY A 56 -9.54 -12.57 5.27
C GLY A 56 -10.64 -11.73 5.92
N ILE A 57 -11.78 -12.33 6.25
CA ILE A 57 -12.87 -11.68 6.95
C ILE A 57 -12.76 -12.05 8.43
N PHE A 58 -12.60 -11.05 9.30
CA PHE A 58 -12.38 -11.27 10.73
C PHE A 58 -13.48 -10.65 11.59
N ARG A 59 -14.00 -11.48 12.50
CA ARG A 59 -15.04 -11.12 13.48
C ARG A 59 -14.56 -11.48 14.89
N PRO A 60 -14.33 -10.49 15.77
CA PRO A 60 -14.14 -10.72 17.20
C PRO A 60 -15.37 -11.38 17.83
N ALA A 61 -15.18 -12.27 18.80
CA ALA A 61 -16.28 -13.00 19.42
C ALA A 61 -17.30 -12.11 20.16
N ILE A 62 -16.87 -10.93 20.64
CA ILE A 62 -17.69 -10.02 21.45
C ILE A 62 -18.69 -9.19 20.62
N ILE A 63 -18.49 -9.08 19.30
CA ILE A 63 -19.37 -8.31 18.42
C ILE A 63 -20.07 -9.22 17.39
N PRO A 64 -21.28 -8.83 16.92
CA PRO A 64 -22.08 -9.70 16.04
C PRO A 64 -21.59 -9.72 14.59
N LEU A 65 -20.88 -8.68 14.14
CA LEU A 65 -20.49 -8.48 12.73
C LEU A 65 -18.98 -8.37 12.57
N PRO A 66 -18.42 -8.66 11.39
CA PRO A 66 -16.99 -8.48 11.13
C PRO A 66 -16.49 -7.09 11.54
N ILE A 67 -15.25 -7.01 12.03
CA ILE A 67 -14.57 -5.75 12.32
C ILE A 67 -13.61 -5.37 11.20
N SER A 68 -13.05 -6.37 10.50
CA SER A 68 -12.08 -6.14 9.44
C SER A 68 -12.18 -7.13 8.31
N ILE A 69 -11.73 -6.66 7.14
CA ILE A 69 -11.42 -7.44 5.96
C ILE A 69 -9.94 -7.27 5.62
N THR A 70 -9.30 -8.31 5.14
CA THR A 70 -7.86 -8.37 4.96
C THR A 70 -7.55 -8.97 3.60
N SER A 71 -6.69 -8.31 2.84
CA SER A 71 -6.17 -8.84 1.58
C SER A 71 -4.90 -9.65 1.79
N ALA A 72 -4.67 -10.60 0.89
CA ALA A 72 -3.45 -11.40 0.94
C ALA A 72 -2.23 -10.50 0.60
N PRO A 73 -1.14 -10.55 1.38
CA PRO A 73 0.05 -9.79 1.07
C PRO A 73 0.68 -10.24 -0.24
N VAL A 74 1.36 -9.32 -0.93
CA VAL A 74 2.10 -9.67 -2.14
C VAL A 74 3.30 -10.52 -1.79
N VAL A 75 3.26 -11.79 -2.19
CA VAL A 75 4.44 -12.63 -2.15
C VAL A 75 5.26 -12.32 -3.40
N LEU A 76 6.37 -11.61 -3.22
CA LEU A 76 7.26 -11.21 -4.30
C LEU A 76 7.56 -12.41 -5.22
N GLY A 77 7.31 -12.26 -6.51
CA GLY A 77 7.61 -13.29 -7.48
C GLY A 77 6.66 -14.50 -7.51
N ARG A 78 5.44 -14.34 -7.00
CA ARG A 78 4.29 -15.19 -7.31
C ARG A 78 3.22 -14.32 -7.93
N GLU A 79 2.49 -14.86 -8.91
CA GLU A 79 1.29 -14.18 -9.40
C GLU A 79 0.31 -14.02 -8.24
N ARG A 80 -0.26 -12.82 -8.14
CA ARG A 80 -1.35 -12.59 -7.20
C ARG A 80 -2.50 -13.52 -7.62
N PRO A 81 -3.19 -14.17 -6.67
CA PRO A 81 -4.49 -14.72 -6.96
C PRO A 81 -5.40 -13.60 -7.49
N TYR A 82 -5.35 -12.41 -6.88
CA TYR A 82 -6.19 -11.25 -7.17
C TYR A 82 -5.45 -9.92 -6.93
N ASN A 83 -5.64 -8.94 -7.80
CA ASN A 83 -5.44 -7.54 -7.43
C ASN A 83 -6.76 -7.07 -6.80
N ASP A 84 -6.72 -6.53 -5.59
CA ASP A 84 -7.83 -5.68 -5.14
C ASP A 84 -7.75 -4.42 -6.00
N GLU A 85 -8.43 -4.45 -7.15
CA GLU A 85 -8.45 -3.35 -8.11
C GLU A 85 -9.51 -2.35 -7.68
N VAL A 86 -9.19 -1.08 -7.89
CA VAL A 86 -10.22 -0.05 -7.98
C VAL A 86 -11.04 -0.39 -9.20
N GLY A 87 -12.30 -0.79 -9.00
CA GLY A 87 -13.23 -1.01 -10.09
C GLY A 87 -13.41 0.27 -10.91
N SER A 88 -13.97 0.16 -12.11
CA SER A 88 -14.33 1.32 -12.93
C SER A 88 -15.26 2.33 -12.22
N ASN A 89 -15.93 1.89 -11.16
CA ASN A 89 -16.77 2.70 -10.28
C ASN A 89 -16.01 3.43 -9.15
N GLY A 90 -14.68 3.35 -9.11
CA GLY A 90 -13.87 3.97 -8.05
C GLY A 90 -13.89 3.22 -6.72
N LEU A 91 -14.56 2.07 -6.62
CA LEU A 91 -14.68 1.27 -5.40
C LEU A 91 -13.65 0.12 -5.35
N LEU A 92 -13.21 -0.25 -4.16
CA LEU A 92 -12.33 -1.39 -3.95
C LEU A 92 -13.11 -2.70 -4.14
N ARG A 93 -12.63 -3.58 -5.02
CA ARG A 93 -13.22 -4.92 -5.19
C ARG A 93 -12.60 -5.90 -4.20
N TYR A 94 -13.43 -6.47 -3.30
CA TYR A 94 -13.02 -7.48 -2.33
C TYR A 94 -13.66 -8.83 -2.63
N ARG A 95 -12.90 -9.93 -2.68
CA ARG A 95 -13.45 -11.25 -2.97
C ARG A 95 -14.12 -11.90 -1.78
N TYR A 96 -15.14 -12.71 -2.07
CA TYR A 96 -15.75 -13.58 -1.08
C TYR A 96 -14.74 -14.54 -0.46
N ARG A 97 -15.05 -14.97 0.76
CA ARG A 97 -14.42 -16.16 1.32
C ARG A 97 -14.93 -17.40 0.58
N GLY A 98 -14.04 -18.02 -0.20
CA GLY A 98 -14.36 -19.21 -0.98
C GLY A 98 -15.41 -18.94 -2.06
N THR A 99 -16.06 -20.00 -2.54
CA THR A 99 -17.05 -19.93 -3.62
C THR A 99 -18.50 -20.04 -3.15
N ASN A 100 -18.73 -20.14 -1.83
CA ASN A 100 -20.07 -20.27 -1.26
C ASN A 100 -20.59 -18.90 -0.79
N PRO A 101 -21.61 -18.31 -1.46
CA PRO A 101 -22.22 -17.05 -1.03
C PRO A 101 -22.86 -17.06 0.35
N GLN A 102 -23.22 -18.25 0.85
CA GLN A 102 -23.82 -18.47 2.16
C GLN A 102 -22.81 -18.86 3.23
N HIS A 103 -21.51 -18.80 2.92
CA HIS A 103 -20.49 -18.91 3.95
C HIS A 103 -20.73 -17.83 5.03
N ARG A 104 -20.69 -18.21 6.31
CA ARG A 104 -21.06 -17.36 7.45
C ARG A 104 -20.39 -15.97 7.43
N ASP A 105 -19.14 -15.91 6.95
CA ASP A 105 -18.37 -14.66 6.88
C ASP A 105 -18.86 -13.73 5.76
N ASN A 106 -19.24 -14.28 4.59
CA ASN A 106 -19.83 -13.51 3.49
C ASN A 106 -21.21 -12.99 3.90
N VAL A 107 -22.00 -13.82 4.60
CA VAL A 107 -23.28 -13.39 5.22
C VAL A 107 -23.03 -12.26 6.23
N GLY A 108 -21.98 -12.37 7.05
CA GLY A 108 -21.58 -11.33 8.00
C GLY A 108 -21.27 -9.99 7.33
N LEU A 109 -20.54 -10.00 6.20
CA LEU A 109 -20.28 -8.78 5.43
C LEU A 109 -21.54 -8.22 4.77
N ARG A 110 -22.43 -9.07 4.24
CA ARG A 110 -23.71 -8.64 3.71
C ARG A 110 -24.60 -8.00 4.78
N LEU A 111 -24.58 -8.51 6.01
CA LEU A 111 -25.28 -7.88 7.13
C LEU A 111 -24.62 -6.55 7.52
N ALA A 112 -23.29 -6.45 7.51
CA ALA A 112 -22.60 -5.18 7.73
C ALA A 112 -22.94 -4.13 6.65
N MET A 113 -23.08 -4.55 5.39
CA MET A 113 -23.58 -3.71 4.29
C MET A 113 -24.99 -3.19 4.57
N GLN A 114 -25.94 -4.10 4.85
CA GLN A 114 -27.35 -3.75 5.09
C GLN A 114 -27.54 -2.82 6.28
N ARG A 115 -26.68 -2.93 7.30
CA ARG A 115 -26.70 -2.09 8.51
C ARG A 115 -25.76 -0.88 8.41
N ASN A 116 -25.08 -0.68 7.28
CA ASN A 116 -24.11 0.38 7.05
C ASN A 116 -23.04 0.48 8.17
N VAL A 117 -22.49 -0.66 8.55
CA VAL A 117 -21.53 -0.78 9.67
C VAL A 117 -20.10 -0.58 9.18
N PRO A 118 -19.29 0.29 9.81
CA PRO A 118 -17.93 0.56 9.37
C PRO A 118 -16.97 -0.58 9.72
N LEU A 119 -16.03 -0.85 8.82
CA LEU A 119 -15.00 -1.88 8.91
C LEU A 119 -13.61 -1.27 8.81
N ILE A 120 -12.61 -2.11 9.05
CA ILE A 120 -11.19 -1.86 8.73
C ILE A 120 -10.82 -2.71 7.52
N TYR A 121 -10.20 -2.12 6.50
CA TYR A 121 -9.55 -2.86 5.43
C TYR A 121 -8.04 -2.91 5.66
N ASN A 122 -7.51 -4.09 5.99
CA ASN A 122 -6.08 -4.33 6.13
C ASN A 122 -5.51 -4.75 4.78
N HIS A 123 -4.93 -3.80 4.05
CA HIS A 123 -4.27 -4.09 2.79
C HIS A 123 -2.91 -4.77 3.03
N GLY A 124 -2.77 -6.02 2.61
CA GLY A 124 -1.51 -6.76 2.67
C GLY A 124 -0.52 -6.28 1.62
N VAL A 125 0.60 -5.70 2.08
CA VAL A 125 1.64 -5.14 1.19
C VAL A 125 2.70 -6.21 0.90
N VAL A 126 3.37 -6.67 1.95
CA VAL A 126 4.32 -7.79 1.93
C VAL A 126 4.06 -8.67 3.16
N PRO A 127 4.52 -9.93 3.19
CA PRO A 127 4.23 -10.81 4.31
C PRO A 127 4.57 -10.17 5.67
N GLY A 128 3.55 -10.06 6.52
CA GLY A 128 3.68 -9.48 7.87
C GLY A 128 3.52 -7.96 7.95
N LYS A 129 3.27 -7.25 6.85
CA LYS A 129 3.13 -5.78 6.81
C LYS A 129 1.81 -5.40 6.11
N TYR A 130 1.04 -4.52 6.74
CA TYR A 130 -0.29 -4.14 6.30
C TYR A 130 -0.49 -2.63 6.40
N ILE A 131 -1.22 -2.05 5.45
CA ILE A 131 -1.76 -0.68 5.54
C ILE A 131 -3.22 -0.83 5.99
N PRO A 132 -3.58 -0.44 7.23
CA PRO A 132 -4.97 -0.39 7.63
C PRO A 132 -5.65 0.85 7.04
N ILE A 133 -6.86 0.69 6.50
CA ILE A 133 -7.73 1.78 6.03
C ILE A 133 -9.05 1.70 6.78
N TRP A 134 -9.48 2.83 7.35
CA TRP A 134 -10.73 2.94 8.09
C TRP A 134 -11.26 4.40 8.09
N PRO A 135 -12.57 4.59 8.26
CA PRO A 135 -13.61 3.57 8.13
C PRO A 135 -13.84 3.19 6.66
N VAL A 136 -14.10 1.90 6.41
CA VAL A 136 -14.60 1.44 5.11
C VAL A 136 -15.97 0.80 5.25
N TYR A 137 -16.75 0.82 4.18
CA TYR A 137 -18.11 0.30 4.14
C TYR A 137 -18.26 -0.63 2.94
N VAL A 138 -18.99 -1.73 3.12
CA VAL A 138 -19.42 -2.54 1.98
C VAL A 138 -20.54 -1.77 1.30
N ALA A 139 -20.33 -1.36 0.04
CA ALA A 139 -21.28 -0.58 -0.75
C ALA A 139 -22.22 -1.49 -1.55
N HIS A 140 -21.66 -2.55 -2.14
CA HIS A 140 -22.43 -3.50 -2.97
C HIS A 140 -21.99 -4.94 -2.72
N ASP A 141 -22.94 -5.84 -2.91
CA ASP A 141 -22.72 -7.28 -2.92
C ASP A 141 -23.06 -7.84 -4.31
N ASP A 142 -22.10 -8.55 -4.91
CA ASP A 142 -22.23 -9.23 -6.21
C ASP A 142 -21.96 -10.73 -6.04
N PRO A 143 -23.02 -11.52 -5.73
CA PRO A 143 -22.90 -12.97 -5.59
C PRO A 143 -22.56 -13.70 -6.89
N ALA A 144 -22.85 -13.10 -8.06
CA ALA A 144 -22.57 -13.73 -9.35
C ALA A 144 -21.06 -13.75 -9.63
N ASN A 145 -20.38 -12.66 -9.31
CA ASN A 145 -18.91 -12.57 -9.41
C ASN A 145 -18.18 -12.95 -8.12
N LEU A 146 -18.91 -13.28 -7.05
CA LEU A 146 -18.37 -13.60 -5.72
C LEU A 146 -17.49 -12.47 -5.16
N THR A 147 -17.99 -11.23 -5.28
CA THR A 147 -17.25 -10.03 -4.83
C THR A 147 -18.15 -9.04 -4.10
N PHE A 148 -17.53 -8.30 -3.19
CA PHE A 148 -18.08 -7.08 -2.59
C PHE A 148 -17.39 -5.86 -3.21
N SER A 149 -18.11 -4.76 -3.35
CA SER A 149 -17.52 -3.43 -3.57
C SER A 149 -17.43 -2.70 -2.24
N VAL A 150 -16.26 -2.14 -1.93
CA VAL A 150 -15.95 -1.49 -0.66
C VAL A 150 -15.60 -0.02 -0.91
N ALA A 151 -16.28 0.87 -0.20
CA ALA A 151 -16.04 2.30 -0.23
C ALA A 151 -15.25 2.74 1.01
N VAL A 152 -14.30 3.63 0.83
CA VAL A 152 -13.67 4.36 1.93
C VAL A 152 -14.50 5.62 2.19
N ASP A 153 -14.85 5.86 3.44
CA ASP A 153 -15.47 7.11 3.85
C ASP A 153 -14.44 7.92 4.63
N ASP A 154 -14.38 9.22 4.39
CA ASP A 154 -13.48 10.11 5.11
C ASP A 154 -14.28 10.89 6.15
N ALA A 155 -14.10 10.51 7.42
CA ALA A 155 -14.68 11.22 8.55
C ALA A 155 -14.22 12.68 8.62
N LYS A 156 -13.05 13.04 8.09
CA LYS A 156 -12.55 14.43 8.02
C LYS A 156 -13.22 15.24 6.90
N LEU A 157 -13.71 14.59 5.84
CA LEU A 157 -14.43 15.27 4.75
C LEU A 157 -15.92 15.45 5.05
N SER A 158 -16.45 14.83 6.11
CA SER A 158 -17.88 14.89 6.49
C SER A 158 -18.36 16.27 6.95
N LEU A 159 -17.45 17.22 7.10
CA LEU A 159 -17.76 18.59 7.49
C LEU A 159 -18.16 19.49 6.30
N VAL A 160 -18.20 18.99 5.05
CA VAL A 160 -18.25 19.84 3.85
C VAL A 160 -19.37 19.47 2.86
N CYS A 161 -20.56 19.07 3.29
CA CYS A 161 -21.79 19.13 2.46
C CYS A 161 -23.02 18.61 3.20
N ASP A 162 -24.00 19.48 3.45
CA ASP A 162 -25.40 19.10 3.52
C ASP A 162 -25.90 18.90 2.07
N GLY A 163 -26.43 17.73 1.72
CA GLY A 163 -27.14 17.54 0.44
C GLY A 163 -27.10 16.13 -0.14
N ASP A 164 -28.31 15.58 -0.34
CA ASP A 164 -28.76 14.46 -1.18
C ASP A 164 -27.91 13.18 -1.35
N ALA A 165 -28.58 12.03 -1.30
CA ALA A 165 -27.99 10.68 -1.39
C ALA A 165 -27.10 10.45 -2.63
N ALA A 166 -27.39 11.12 -3.76
CA ALA A 166 -26.57 11.04 -4.98
C ALA A 166 -25.20 11.74 -4.83
N GLY A 167 -25.13 12.82 -4.04
CA GLY A 167 -23.87 13.52 -3.75
C GLY A 167 -22.95 12.73 -2.82
N VAL A 168 -23.55 11.97 -1.90
CA VAL A 168 -22.81 11.10 -0.96
C VAL A 168 -22.10 9.95 -1.68
N ASP A 169 -22.74 9.32 -2.66
CA ASP A 169 -22.16 8.19 -3.39
C ASP A 169 -21.01 8.64 -4.31
N ALA A 170 -21.20 9.73 -5.06
CA ALA A 170 -20.13 10.31 -5.89
C ALA A 170 -18.90 10.73 -5.05
N ARG A 171 -19.13 11.30 -3.85
CA ARG A 171 -18.06 11.63 -2.91
C ARG A 171 -17.32 10.39 -2.43
N ARG A 172 -18.02 9.33 -2.05
CA ARG A 172 -17.39 8.06 -1.61
C ARG A 172 -16.54 7.43 -2.70
N GLN A 173 -17.01 7.44 -3.95
CA GLN A 173 -16.24 6.97 -5.09
C GLN A 173 -14.96 7.80 -5.27
N TYR A 174 -15.06 9.13 -5.20
CA TYR A 174 -13.89 10.01 -5.29
C TYR A 174 -12.90 9.75 -4.15
N VAL A 175 -13.35 9.75 -2.89
CA VAL A 175 -12.49 9.49 -1.71
C VAL A 175 -11.81 8.13 -1.84
N THR A 176 -12.57 7.10 -2.21
CA THR A 176 -12.02 5.76 -2.40
C THR A 176 -10.95 5.75 -3.48
N SER A 177 -11.16 6.42 -4.62
CA SER A 177 -10.16 6.51 -5.70
C SER A 177 -8.84 7.17 -5.24
N VAL A 178 -8.93 8.26 -4.47
CA VAL A 178 -7.76 8.97 -3.92
C VAL A 178 -7.01 8.10 -2.91
N VAL A 179 -7.75 7.45 -1.99
CA VAL A 179 -7.15 6.56 -0.99
C VAL A 179 -6.48 5.38 -1.66
N SER A 180 -7.14 4.74 -2.63
CA SER A 180 -6.57 3.63 -3.38
C SER A 180 -5.33 4.04 -4.19
N GLN A 181 -5.29 5.23 -4.78
CA GLN A 181 -4.09 5.72 -5.47
C GLN A 181 -2.90 5.86 -4.51
N ARG A 182 -3.10 6.48 -3.33
CA ARG A 182 -2.05 6.59 -2.30
C ARG A 182 -1.59 5.23 -1.81
N LEU A 183 -2.54 4.32 -1.61
CA LEU A 183 -2.30 2.96 -1.17
C LEU A 183 -1.47 2.19 -2.21
N HIS A 184 -1.75 2.32 -3.51
CA HIS A 184 -0.93 1.73 -4.57
C HIS A 184 0.50 2.29 -4.61
N GLN A 185 0.68 3.60 -4.41
CA GLN A 185 2.01 4.21 -4.32
C GLN A 185 2.80 3.67 -3.11
N GLN A 186 2.14 3.54 -1.96
CA GLN A 186 2.76 2.93 -0.78
C GLN A 186 3.06 1.44 -1.01
N ASP A 187 2.13 0.66 -1.56
CA ASP A 187 2.35 -0.76 -1.87
C ASP A 187 3.58 -0.97 -2.76
N PHE A 188 3.68 -0.20 -3.86
CA PHE A 188 4.83 -0.22 -4.74
C PHE A 188 6.14 0.04 -3.98
N ARG A 189 6.14 1.12 -3.18
CA ARG A 189 7.31 1.51 -2.38
C ARG A 189 7.81 0.35 -1.52
N TYR A 190 6.95 -0.21 -0.69
CA TYR A 190 7.33 -1.25 0.25
C TYR A 190 7.73 -2.55 -0.46
N ARG A 191 7.10 -2.88 -1.58
CA ARG A 191 7.47 -4.06 -2.38
C ARG A 191 8.87 -3.92 -2.98
N VAL A 192 9.21 -2.73 -3.49
CA VAL A 192 10.57 -2.44 -3.98
C VAL A 192 11.56 -2.52 -2.82
N LEU A 193 11.31 -1.84 -1.70
CA LEU A 193 12.20 -1.91 -0.54
C LEU A 193 12.41 -3.35 -0.05
N ALA A 194 11.35 -4.15 0.06
CA ALA A 194 11.44 -5.55 0.45
C ALA A 194 12.28 -6.38 -0.54
N ALA A 195 12.11 -6.17 -1.85
CA ALA A 195 12.93 -6.84 -2.88
C ALA A 195 14.41 -6.50 -2.75
N TYR A 196 14.70 -5.26 -2.32
CA TYR A 196 16.04 -4.77 -2.07
C TYR A 196 16.53 -4.94 -0.62
N ARG A 197 15.79 -5.66 0.24
CA ARG A 197 16.15 -5.88 1.65
C ARG A 197 16.37 -4.58 2.43
N SER A 198 15.53 -3.58 2.16
CA SER A 198 15.58 -2.24 2.76
C SER A 198 16.99 -1.63 2.70
N GLN A 199 17.64 -1.70 1.51
CA GLN A 199 18.92 -1.03 1.28
C GLN A 199 18.93 -0.25 -0.04
N CYS A 200 19.71 0.84 -0.09
CA CYS A 200 19.95 1.55 -1.33
C CYS A 200 20.70 0.67 -2.34
N ALA A 201 20.24 0.65 -3.59
CA ALA A 201 20.85 -0.11 -4.67
C ALA A 201 22.25 0.39 -5.03
N ILE A 202 22.55 1.68 -4.79
CA ILE A 202 23.86 2.30 -5.08
C ILE A 202 24.77 2.22 -3.85
N CYS A 203 24.48 3.00 -2.80
CA CYS A 203 25.37 3.11 -1.63
C CYS A 203 25.14 2.08 -0.53
N ARG A 204 24.14 1.19 -0.66
CA ARG A 204 23.80 0.15 0.33
C ARG A 204 23.41 0.66 1.72
N LEU A 205 23.06 1.94 1.86
CA LEU A 205 22.46 2.51 3.08
C LEU A 205 21.24 1.68 3.51
N ARG A 206 21.17 1.25 4.79
CA ARG A 206 20.13 0.35 5.33
C ARG A 206 19.19 1.02 6.33
N HIS A 207 18.82 2.27 6.08
CA HIS A 207 17.87 3.03 6.90
C HIS A 207 16.60 3.28 6.09
N GLU A 208 15.55 2.49 6.35
CA GLU A 208 14.32 2.46 5.56
C GLU A 208 13.66 3.84 5.42
N GLU A 209 13.75 4.66 6.46
CA GLU A 209 13.25 6.04 6.55
C GLU A 209 13.95 6.98 5.55
N LEU A 210 15.19 6.65 5.17
CA LEU A 210 16.00 7.39 4.20
C LEU A 210 15.94 6.80 2.79
N LEU A 211 15.19 5.71 2.58
CA LEU A 211 15.02 5.07 1.28
C LEU A 211 13.73 5.50 0.61
N ASP A 212 13.71 5.45 -0.72
CA ASP A 212 12.60 5.61 -1.63
C ASP A 212 12.56 4.46 -2.64
N ALA A 213 11.42 4.30 -3.29
CA ALA A 213 11.30 3.46 -4.48
C ALA A 213 11.24 4.36 -5.70
N ALA A 214 12.35 4.42 -6.43
CA ALA A 214 12.44 5.14 -7.68
C ALA A 214 11.89 4.27 -8.81
N HIS A 215 11.08 4.87 -9.68
CA HIS A 215 10.71 4.22 -10.94
C HIS A 215 11.91 4.26 -11.90
N ILE A 216 12.17 3.17 -12.61
CA ILE A 216 13.14 3.17 -13.71
C ILE A 216 12.55 3.99 -14.84
N LEU A 217 11.41 3.55 -15.39
CA LEU A 217 10.60 4.35 -16.32
C LEU A 217 9.52 5.10 -15.53
N PRO A 218 9.41 6.43 -15.66
CA PRO A 218 8.46 7.24 -14.89
C PRO A 218 7.02 6.73 -14.98
N ASP A 219 6.22 6.95 -13.93
CA ASP A 219 4.83 6.48 -13.84
C ASP A 219 3.95 6.91 -15.03
N LYS A 220 4.23 8.07 -15.63
CA LYS A 220 3.52 8.57 -16.83
C LYS A 220 3.91 7.85 -18.14
N HIS A 221 4.94 7.01 -18.11
CA HIS A 221 5.42 6.28 -19.28
C HIS A 221 4.44 5.13 -19.65
N PRO A 222 4.25 4.77 -20.93
CA PRO A 222 3.41 3.63 -21.32
C PRO A 222 3.80 2.30 -20.65
N HIS A 223 5.08 2.16 -20.28
CA HIS A 223 5.62 1.02 -19.53
C HIS A 223 5.95 1.35 -18.06
N GLY A 224 5.47 2.48 -17.56
CA GLY A 224 5.74 3.05 -16.24
C GLY A 224 5.04 2.35 -15.08
N ALA A 225 4.41 1.20 -15.29
CA ALA A 225 3.62 0.52 -14.28
C ALA A 225 4.42 0.32 -12.97
N PRO A 226 3.78 0.47 -11.79
CA PRO A 226 4.42 0.40 -10.49
C PRO A 226 4.66 -1.06 -10.07
N ILE A 227 5.55 -1.74 -10.80
CA ILE A 227 5.97 -3.12 -10.58
C ILE A 227 7.41 -3.17 -10.12
N VAL A 228 7.76 -4.14 -9.26
CA VAL A 228 9.12 -4.28 -8.71
C VAL A 228 10.22 -4.29 -9.79
N PRO A 229 10.06 -4.96 -10.96
CA PRO A 229 11.04 -4.88 -12.04
C PRO A 229 11.21 -3.50 -12.71
N ASN A 230 10.29 -2.56 -12.46
CA ASN A 230 10.40 -1.13 -12.80
C ASN A 230 10.86 -0.28 -11.60
N GLY A 231 11.33 -0.90 -10.52
CA GLY A 231 11.63 -0.22 -9.27
C GLY A 231 13.08 -0.41 -8.82
N LEU A 232 13.66 0.67 -8.31
CA LEU A 232 14.96 0.70 -7.63
C LEU A 232 14.76 1.22 -6.21
N ALA A 233 15.31 0.54 -5.20
CA ALA A 233 15.39 1.10 -3.85
C ALA A 233 16.57 2.07 -3.79
N LEU A 234 16.34 3.37 -3.66
CA LEU A 234 17.41 4.39 -3.62
C LEU A 234 17.31 5.22 -2.34
N CYS A 235 18.42 5.70 -1.78
CA CYS A 235 18.33 6.69 -0.71
C CYS A 235 17.88 8.05 -1.28
N LYS A 236 17.43 8.98 -0.42
CA LYS A 236 16.92 10.30 -0.84
C LYS A 236 17.84 11.03 -1.84
N LEU A 237 19.16 11.03 -1.58
CA LEU A 237 20.17 11.64 -2.45
C LEU A 237 20.20 10.98 -3.84
N HIS A 238 20.39 9.65 -3.87
CA HIS A 238 20.48 8.91 -5.12
C HIS A 238 19.18 8.91 -5.92
N HIS A 239 18.03 8.93 -5.24
CA HIS A 239 16.74 9.05 -5.90
C HIS A 239 16.61 10.39 -6.62
N ALA A 240 16.88 11.50 -5.92
CA ALA A 240 16.82 12.83 -6.51
C ALA A 240 17.84 12.98 -7.66
N ALA A 241 19.05 12.46 -7.50
CA ALA A 241 20.08 12.50 -8.52
C ALA A 241 19.72 11.66 -9.76
N PHE A 242 19.10 10.49 -9.57
CA PHE A 242 18.61 9.65 -10.66
C PHE A 242 17.49 10.33 -11.45
N ASP A 243 16.49 10.89 -10.76
CA ASP A 243 15.36 11.58 -11.40
C ASP A 243 15.80 12.82 -12.18
N ARG A 244 16.86 13.50 -11.72
CA ARG A 244 17.42 14.70 -12.36
C ARG A 244 18.47 14.40 -13.44
N ASN A 245 18.65 13.14 -13.83
CA ASN A 245 19.68 12.73 -14.80
C ASN A 245 21.11 13.14 -14.38
N ILE A 246 21.37 13.26 -13.08
CA ILE A 246 22.72 13.41 -12.54
C ILE A 246 23.38 12.05 -12.42
N VAL A 247 22.58 11.04 -12.07
CA VAL A 247 22.97 9.63 -12.01
C VAL A 247 22.22 8.85 -13.09
N GLY A 248 22.96 8.14 -13.94
CA GLY A 248 22.45 7.11 -14.83
C GLY A 248 22.76 5.71 -14.30
N ILE A 249 21.95 4.72 -14.68
CA ILE A 249 22.26 3.31 -14.47
C ILE A 249 22.29 2.65 -15.84
N ARG A 250 23.46 2.13 -16.22
CA ARG A 250 23.69 1.46 -17.48
C ARG A 250 22.98 0.09 -17.53
N PRO A 251 22.68 -0.43 -18.73
CA PRO A 251 22.09 -1.77 -18.91
C PRO A 251 22.92 -2.92 -18.32
N ASP A 252 24.24 -2.72 -18.17
CA ASP A 252 25.16 -3.67 -17.50
C ASP A 252 25.21 -3.48 -15.97
N LEU A 253 24.24 -2.75 -15.41
CA LEU A 253 24.05 -2.51 -13.97
C LEU A 253 25.19 -1.74 -13.31
N LYS A 254 25.86 -0.86 -14.05
CA LYS A 254 26.83 0.10 -13.51
C LYS A 254 26.23 1.50 -13.39
N VAL A 255 26.64 2.21 -12.36
CA VAL A 255 26.31 3.62 -12.18
C VAL A 255 27.17 4.47 -13.13
N GLU A 256 26.58 5.50 -13.72
CA GLU A 256 27.28 6.54 -14.48
C GLU A 256 26.89 7.90 -13.89
N ILE A 257 27.88 8.74 -13.56
CA ILE A 257 27.66 10.11 -13.10
C ILE A 257 27.81 11.05 -14.30
N ARG A 258 26.94 12.05 -14.40
CA ARG A 258 27.00 13.06 -15.46
C ARG A 258 28.36 13.77 -15.44
N GLU A 259 28.96 13.97 -16.62
CA GLU A 259 30.36 14.38 -16.78
C GLU A 259 30.71 15.73 -16.13
N ASP A 260 29.79 16.70 -16.18
CA ASP A 260 29.94 18.00 -15.53
C ASP A 260 29.97 17.88 -14.00
N VAL A 261 29.06 17.07 -13.44
CA VAL A 261 28.98 16.79 -11.99
C VAL A 261 30.19 15.97 -11.51
N LEU A 262 30.77 15.13 -12.38
CA LEU A 262 31.98 14.38 -12.06
C LEU A 262 33.23 15.27 -11.98
N LYS A 263 33.24 16.40 -12.70
CA LYS A 263 34.34 17.38 -12.72
C LYS A 263 34.16 18.51 -11.71
N GLU A 264 32.96 18.65 -11.16
CA GLU A 264 32.64 19.66 -10.17
C GLU A 264 33.38 19.41 -8.85
N GLU A 265 33.99 20.46 -8.31
CA GLU A 265 34.60 20.46 -6.99
C GLU A 265 33.63 21.08 -5.99
N ASP A 266 33.08 20.26 -5.09
CA ASP A 266 32.15 20.66 -4.03
C ASP A 266 32.44 19.87 -2.73
N GLY A 267 31.59 20.03 -1.72
CA GLY A 267 31.72 19.39 -0.43
C GLY A 267 31.69 17.85 -0.43
N PRO A 268 31.94 17.23 0.73
CA PRO A 268 32.14 15.78 0.87
C PRO A 268 30.94 14.94 0.41
N MET A 269 29.73 15.51 0.42
CA MET A 269 28.53 14.81 -0.04
C MET A 269 28.50 14.63 -1.57
N LEU A 270 29.03 15.58 -2.35
CA LEU A 270 29.15 15.40 -3.79
C LEU A 270 30.19 14.30 -4.09
N HIS A 271 31.34 14.39 -3.44
CA HIS A 271 32.44 13.45 -3.62
C HIS A 271 32.07 12.01 -3.19
N HIS A 272 31.82 11.80 -1.90
CA HIS A 272 31.56 10.47 -1.34
C HIS A 272 30.13 9.98 -1.54
N GLY A 273 29.19 10.89 -1.74
CA GLY A 273 27.77 10.56 -1.90
C GLY A 273 27.35 10.31 -3.34
N LEU A 274 28.12 10.77 -4.34
CA LEU A 274 27.80 10.61 -5.77
C LEU A 274 29.02 10.21 -6.62
N GLN A 275 30.07 11.03 -6.66
CA GLN A 275 31.19 10.86 -7.61
C GLN A 275 31.92 9.52 -7.44
N GLU A 276 32.18 9.09 -6.21
CA GLU A 276 32.83 7.80 -5.92
C GLU A 276 32.04 6.57 -6.41
N PHE A 277 30.74 6.71 -6.66
CA PHE A 277 29.91 5.63 -7.19
C PHE A 277 29.98 5.49 -8.72
N ASN A 278 30.70 6.38 -9.43
CA ASN A 278 30.87 6.24 -10.87
C ASN A 278 31.50 4.87 -11.22
N ASN A 279 30.92 4.15 -12.18
CA ASN A 279 31.24 2.76 -12.56
C ASN A 279 31.03 1.69 -11.48
N ALA A 280 30.52 2.05 -10.29
CA ALA A 280 30.21 1.08 -9.26
C ALA A 280 29.02 0.18 -9.66
N PRO A 281 29.03 -1.11 -9.27
CA PRO A 281 27.92 -2.00 -9.56
C PRO A 281 26.70 -1.68 -8.68
N VAL A 282 25.52 -1.68 -9.31
CA VAL A 282 24.24 -1.57 -8.61
C VAL A 282 23.91 -2.90 -7.95
N TRP A 283 23.51 -2.85 -6.68
CA TRP A 283 22.96 -4.01 -6.00
C TRP A 283 21.57 -4.33 -6.56
N ILE A 284 21.31 -5.59 -6.88
CA ILE A 284 20.04 -6.06 -7.42
C ILE A 284 19.43 -7.21 -6.58
N PRO A 285 18.10 -7.40 -6.63
CA PRO A 285 17.45 -8.54 -6.00
C PRO A 285 18.00 -9.88 -6.48
N ARG A 286 18.11 -10.86 -5.57
CA ARG A 286 18.64 -12.19 -5.90
C ARG A 286 17.77 -12.95 -6.90
N ARG A 287 16.44 -12.83 -6.79
CA ARG A 287 15.47 -13.53 -7.64
C ARG A 287 15.31 -12.78 -8.96
N ASP A 288 15.46 -13.50 -10.08
CA ASP A 288 15.48 -12.90 -11.42
C ASP A 288 14.21 -12.14 -11.76
N ILE A 289 13.04 -12.68 -11.40
CA ILE A 289 11.74 -12.05 -11.61
C ILE A 289 11.53 -10.73 -10.83
N LEU A 290 12.42 -10.39 -9.90
CA LEU A 290 12.39 -9.14 -9.15
C LEU A 290 13.48 -8.16 -9.59
N ARG A 291 14.38 -8.57 -10.49
CA ARG A 291 15.45 -7.70 -10.97
C ARG A 291 14.88 -6.60 -11.87
N PRO A 292 15.56 -5.44 -11.93
CA PRO A 292 15.31 -4.44 -12.96
C PRO A 292 15.19 -5.06 -14.35
N ARG A 293 14.15 -4.70 -15.10
CA ARG A 293 14.06 -5.12 -16.51
C ARG A 293 15.16 -4.42 -17.31
N GLN A 294 15.96 -5.21 -18.01
CA GLN A 294 17.06 -4.68 -18.83
C GLN A 294 16.56 -3.67 -19.87
N GLN A 295 15.43 -3.94 -20.52
CA GLN A 295 14.81 -3.02 -21.49
C GLN A 295 14.45 -1.67 -20.87
N PHE A 296 14.02 -1.65 -19.60
CA PHE A 296 13.65 -0.42 -18.91
C PHE A 296 14.90 0.40 -18.55
N LEU A 297 15.99 -0.28 -18.17
CA LEU A 297 17.28 0.36 -17.95
C LEU A 297 17.86 0.94 -19.23
N GLU A 298 17.78 0.22 -20.35
CA GLU A 298 18.22 0.70 -21.67
C GLU A 298 17.54 2.01 -22.05
N GLU A 299 16.22 2.02 -22.03
CA GLU A 299 15.43 3.20 -22.36
C GLU A 299 15.68 4.36 -21.37
N ARG A 300 15.72 4.07 -20.07
CA ARG A 300 15.99 5.10 -19.05
C ARG A 300 17.40 5.68 -19.16
N TYR A 301 18.38 4.85 -19.51
CA TYR A 301 19.76 5.27 -19.74
C TYR A 301 19.89 6.11 -21.00
N GLN A 302 19.18 5.77 -22.07
CA GLN A 302 19.12 6.61 -23.27
C GLN A 302 18.57 8.01 -22.93
N MET A 303 17.49 8.11 -22.13
CA MET A 303 16.99 9.40 -21.63
C MET A 303 18.06 10.19 -20.83
N PHE A 304 18.90 9.50 -20.05
CA PHE A 304 20.01 10.12 -19.33
C PHE A 304 21.09 10.64 -20.30
N ARG A 305 21.42 9.90 -21.36
CA ARG A 305 22.42 10.29 -22.38
C ARG A 305 21.98 11.46 -23.26
N ASP A 306 20.68 11.52 -23.55
CA ASP A 306 20.07 12.57 -24.36
C ASP A 306 19.80 13.85 -23.57
N TYR A 307 19.82 13.77 -22.24
CA TYR A 307 19.67 14.93 -21.39
C TYR A 307 20.79 15.96 -21.65
N ARG A 308 20.38 17.21 -21.83
CA ARG A 308 21.26 18.38 -21.89
C ARG A 308 20.86 19.31 -20.74
N PRO A 309 21.79 19.67 -19.84
CA PRO A 309 21.50 20.47 -18.66
C PRO A 309 21.03 21.88 -18.97
#